data_AF-A0A7X9PA25-F1
#
_entry.id   AF-A0A7X9PA25-F1
#
_cell.length_a   1.000
_cell.length_b   1.000
_cell.length_c   1.000
_cell.angle_alpha   90.00
_cell.angle_beta   90.00
_cell.angle_gamma   90.00
#
_symmetry.space_group_name_H-M   'P 1'
#
loop_
_entity.id
_entity.type
_entity.pdbx_description
1 polymer ?
#
loop_
_entity_poly.entity_id
_entity_poly.type
_entity_poly.pdbx_seq_one_letter_code
_entity_poly.pdbx_strand_id
1 'polypeptide(L)'
;MLCQAFLLSLILTVPVSAFAQQAPKQPETPTTPAPGPETVVPPGVTVKTDYPGAVWAPANERNYQNANRPASHEVKYIVVHDIEGSAEACVTWFQNPRARASSHYVVSGTTGTVYQMVLEKDVAWHAGERTYNNHSIGIENEGYAYRPGFFDANLYEPLARLLRDITNRWNLPRDREHIFGHNEVPNPSRPGSFGGYGGHTDPGPYWDWHTLMTLVRNDGELIGHTITKIIHPGEILPATVTFKNTGDDVWVANNSGREDPSIVERGGAVYLGTWNPRGRRSPFFSYKYMTSPAVASSVVTGDTEPGAEGQFSFSLYGPRKPGKVVEEFRLTKVPPMPHAAVAFGPVVKAEILVEPWLVDASAVKDGFKPKDGWNPKGSYFWRKTGAGEPVAWTVTLPMAGAWDVYAQWSPGTNRTAKAQYEVTSSEGKKLVPVDQRTGSGWTHLGRFRYDKAGPATVRLSSMGAPGIVIAEGIRFVGPIE
;
A
#
# COMPACT_ATOMS: atom_id res chain seq x y z
N MET A 1 -10.59 39.36 -13.38
CA MET A 1 -10.73 40.60 -12.61
C MET A 1 -11.43 40.25 -11.30
N LEU A 2 -10.73 40.39 -10.17
CA LEU A 2 -11.17 40.21 -8.77
C LEU A 2 -11.42 38.77 -8.25
N CYS A 3 -10.33 38.06 -7.92
CA CYS A 3 -10.27 37.19 -6.72
C CYS A 3 -9.17 37.63 -5.72
N GLN A 4 -8.45 38.74 -5.98
CA GLN A 4 -7.45 39.30 -5.06
C GLN A 4 -7.62 40.81 -4.87
N ALA A 5 -8.72 41.25 -4.23
CA ALA A 5 -8.76 42.62 -3.71
C ALA A 5 -9.48 42.68 -2.36
N PHE A 6 -8.80 42.21 -1.32
CA PHE A 6 -9.00 42.72 0.04
C PHE A 6 -7.68 42.55 0.80
N LEU A 7 -6.89 43.62 0.85
CA LEU A 7 -6.23 44.14 2.06
C LEU A 7 -5.44 45.40 1.65
N LEU A 8 -6.03 46.58 1.83
CA LEU A 8 -5.27 47.83 1.88
C LEU A 8 -5.10 48.20 3.36
N SER A 9 -3.85 48.28 3.79
CA SER A 9 -3.41 48.64 5.14
C SER A 9 -3.93 50.02 5.55
N LEU A 10 -4.72 50.07 6.62
CA LEU A 10 -4.90 51.28 7.43
C LEU A 10 -3.99 51.15 8.65
N ILE A 11 -2.95 51.98 8.71
CA ILE A 11 -2.06 52.09 9.86
C ILE A 11 -2.84 52.76 10.99
N LEU A 12 -3.20 51.99 12.01
CA LEU A 12 -3.57 52.49 13.33
C LEU A 12 -2.69 51.79 14.37
N THR A 13 -1.80 52.58 14.97
CA THR A 13 -1.00 52.22 16.14
C THR A 13 -1.87 52.20 17.40
N VAL A 14 -2.06 51.03 18.02
CA VAL A 14 -2.43 50.87 19.44
C VAL A 14 -1.98 49.47 19.92
N PRO A 15 -1.77 49.23 21.23
CA PRO A 15 -0.56 48.61 21.74
C PRO A 15 -0.72 47.12 22.03
N VAL A 16 0.44 46.47 22.21
CA VAL A 16 0.61 45.11 22.72
C VAL A 16 -0.14 44.94 24.04
N SER A 17 -1.14 44.07 24.09
CA SER A 17 -1.46 43.23 25.25
C SER A 17 -2.52 42.16 24.93
N ALA A 18 -2.19 40.93 25.33
CA ALA A 18 -3.07 39.80 25.60
C ALA A 18 -3.78 39.10 24.42
N PHE A 19 -3.08 38.11 23.83
CA PHE A 19 -3.73 36.85 23.46
C PHE A 19 -2.94 35.69 24.08
N ALA A 20 -3.55 35.05 25.07
CA ALA A 20 -3.08 33.80 25.62
C ALA A 20 -3.17 32.72 24.54
N GLN A 21 -2.06 32.05 24.27
CA GLN A 21 -1.98 30.85 23.43
C GLN A 21 -2.82 29.75 24.05
N GLN A 22 -3.85 29.28 23.34
CA GLN A 22 -4.38 27.93 23.58
C GLN A 22 -3.41 26.93 22.94
N ALA A 23 -2.98 25.95 23.74
CA ALA A 23 -2.12 24.86 23.32
C ALA A 23 -2.75 24.07 22.15
N PRO A 24 -1.93 23.53 21.22
CA PRO A 24 -2.43 22.73 20.11
C PRO A 24 -3.10 21.45 20.65
N LYS A 25 -4.34 21.20 20.23
CA LYS A 25 -5.00 19.91 20.44
C LYS A 25 -4.20 18.80 19.75
N GLN A 26 -3.99 17.68 20.45
CA GLN A 26 -3.42 16.46 19.88
C GLN A 26 -4.22 15.99 18.66
N PRO A 27 -3.58 15.39 17.65
CA PRO A 27 -4.28 14.82 16.51
C PRO A 27 -5.10 13.61 16.96
N GLU A 28 -6.43 13.73 16.85
CA GLU A 28 -7.34 12.61 17.03
C GLU A 28 -7.14 11.62 15.87
N THR A 29 -7.20 10.32 16.18
CA THR A 29 -7.07 9.22 15.23
C THR A 29 -8.15 9.34 14.14
N PRO A 30 -7.84 9.18 12.84
CA PRO A 30 -8.85 9.28 11.80
C PRO A 30 -9.87 8.14 11.95
N THR A 31 -11.07 8.45 12.43
CA THR A 31 -12.22 7.56 12.24
C THR A 31 -12.62 7.63 10.77
N THR A 32 -12.73 6.46 10.13
CA THR A 32 -13.26 6.30 8.77
C THR A 32 -14.54 7.15 8.61
N PRO A 33 -14.62 8.05 7.60
CA PRO A 33 -15.85 8.79 7.38
C PRO A 33 -16.97 7.82 7.04
N ALA A 34 -18.13 7.98 7.67
CA ALA A 34 -19.35 7.36 7.16
C ALA A 34 -19.57 7.82 5.72
N PRO A 35 -20.06 6.96 4.81
CA PRO A 35 -20.37 7.37 3.45
C PRO A 35 -21.33 8.56 3.51
N GLY A 36 -20.95 9.66 2.85
CA GLY A 36 -21.82 10.81 2.66
C GLY A 36 -23.08 10.38 1.91
N PRO A 37 -24.19 11.14 2.03
CA PRO A 37 -25.42 10.79 1.35
C PRO A 37 -25.17 10.66 -0.15
N GLU A 38 -25.42 9.47 -0.70
CA GLU A 38 -25.44 9.24 -2.14
C GLU A 38 -26.39 10.25 -2.78
N THR A 39 -25.86 11.14 -3.61
CA THR A 39 -26.68 11.96 -4.48
C THR A 39 -27.32 11.05 -5.51
N VAL A 40 -28.61 10.80 -5.34
CA VAL A 40 -29.44 10.10 -6.32
C VAL A 40 -29.45 10.92 -7.61
N VAL A 41 -28.64 10.51 -8.58
CA VAL A 41 -28.68 11.05 -9.95
C VAL A 41 -29.95 10.50 -10.62
N PRO A 42 -30.85 11.35 -11.17
CA PRO A 42 -32.03 10.86 -11.88
C PRO A 42 -31.61 10.03 -13.10
N PRO A 43 -32.29 8.92 -13.41
CA PRO A 43 -31.96 8.13 -14.59
C PRO A 43 -32.36 8.89 -15.87
N GLY A 44 -31.40 9.13 -16.77
CA GLY A 44 -31.72 9.47 -18.17
C GLY A 44 -31.02 10.66 -18.83
N VAL A 45 -30.05 11.34 -18.20
CA VAL A 45 -29.17 12.29 -18.91
C VAL A 45 -27.73 12.08 -18.47
N THR A 46 -26.99 11.22 -19.16
CA THR A 46 -25.53 11.15 -19.05
C THR A 46 -24.97 12.40 -19.73
N VAL A 47 -24.64 13.43 -18.96
CA VAL A 47 -23.76 14.47 -19.49
C VAL A 47 -22.40 13.82 -19.73
N LYS A 48 -21.93 13.84 -20.97
CA LYS A 48 -20.65 13.28 -21.36
C LYS A 48 -19.54 14.25 -20.95
N THR A 49 -18.99 14.06 -19.75
CA THR A 49 -17.73 14.69 -19.36
C THR A 49 -16.61 14.23 -20.32
N ASP A 50 -15.61 15.07 -20.53
CA ASP A 50 -14.44 14.70 -21.32
C ASP A 50 -13.56 13.74 -20.51
N TYR A 51 -13.29 14.06 -19.23
CA TYR A 51 -12.58 13.18 -18.30
C TYR A 51 -13.53 12.14 -17.68
N PRO A 52 -13.26 10.83 -17.84
CA PRO A 52 -14.05 9.78 -17.19
C PRO A 52 -13.97 9.88 -15.67
N GLY A 53 -15.13 9.86 -14.99
CA GLY A 53 -15.21 9.94 -13.54
C GLY A 53 -15.22 11.37 -12.98
N ALA A 54 -15.16 12.40 -13.83
CA ALA A 54 -15.41 13.77 -13.38
C ALA A 54 -16.88 13.96 -12.95
N VAL A 55 -17.09 14.79 -11.94
CA VAL A 55 -18.42 15.31 -11.59
C VAL A 55 -18.72 16.49 -12.52
N TRP A 56 -19.75 16.38 -13.34
CA TRP A 56 -20.20 17.50 -14.16
C TRP A 56 -20.83 18.59 -13.29
N ALA A 57 -20.22 19.78 -13.26
CA ALA A 57 -20.68 20.92 -12.50
C ALA A 57 -20.51 22.18 -13.37
N PRO A 58 -21.40 22.45 -14.34
CA PRO A 58 -21.13 23.42 -15.41
C PRO A 58 -20.91 24.83 -14.87
N ALA A 59 -19.93 25.55 -15.43
CA ALA A 59 -19.82 26.98 -15.28
C ALA A 59 -21.00 27.68 -15.95
N ASN A 60 -21.30 28.92 -15.54
CA ASN A 60 -22.32 29.70 -16.24
C ASN A 60 -21.90 29.96 -17.69
N GLU A 61 -22.82 29.84 -18.64
CA GLU A 61 -22.58 30.09 -20.08
C GLU A 61 -22.03 31.49 -20.39
N ARG A 62 -22.16 32.45 -19.46
CA ARG A 62 -21.61 33.81 -19.59
C ARG A 62 -20.14 33.93 -19.18
N ASN A 63 -19.53 32.85 -18.68
CA ASN A 63 -18.17 32.85 -18.15
C ASN A 63 -17.15 32.15 -19.05
N TYR A 64 -17.58 31.62 -20.20
CA TYR A 64 -16.72 30.98 -21.18
C TYR A 64 -17.21 31.28 -22.59
N GLN A 65 -16.42 30.94 -23.60
CA GLN A 65 -16.78 31.12 -25.00
C GLN A 65 -17.06 29.76 -25.64
N ASN A 66 -18.26 29.61 -26.22
CA ASN A 66 -18.58 28.47 -27.08
C ASN A 66 -17.59 28.40 -28.25
N ALA A 67 -17.02 27.22 -28.46
CA ALA A 67 -16.05 26.97 -29.53
C ALA A 67 -16.20 25.54 -30.08
N ASN A 68 -15.33 25.19 -31.03
CA ASN A 68 -15.28 23.87 -31.63
C ASN A 68 -13.81 23.43 -31.76
N ARG A 69 -13.12 23.33 -30.62
CA ARG A 69 -11.71 22.90 -30.58
C ARG A 69 -11.59 21.40 -30.94
N PRO A 70 -10.57 20.98 -31.71
CA PRO A 70 -9.42 21.78 -32.16
C PRO A 70 -9.67 22.67 -33.38
N ALA A 71 -10.75 22.48 -34.14
CA ALA A 71 -10.97 23.16 -35.42
C ALA A 71 -10.95 24.70 -35.32
N SER A 72 -11.44 25.27 -34.22
CA SER A 72 -11.35 26.72 -33.98
C SER A 72 -10.02 27.15 -33.34
N HIS A 73 -9.54 26.40 -32.36
CA HIS A 73 -8.31 26.67 -31.63
C HIS A 73 -7.72 25.33 -31.18
N GLU A 74 -6.53 25.00 -31.64
CA GLU A 74 -5.80 23.82 -31.18
C GLU A 74 -5.48 23.95 -29.69
N VAL A 75 -5.69 22.90 -28.90
CA VAL A 75 -5.21 22.86 -27.52
C VAL A 75 -3.73 22.52 -27.54
N LYS A 76 -2.91 23.37 -26.92
CA LYS A 76 -1.44 23.24 -26.88
C LYS A 76 -0.90 23.13 -25.47
N TYR A 77 -1.63 23.64 -24.48
CA TYR A 77 -1.13 23.83 -23.13
C TYR A 77 -2.14 23.40 -22.07
N ILE A 78 -1.64 23.19 -20.87
CA ILE A 78 -2.42 23.04 -19.65
C ILE A 78 -1.90 24.07 -18.66
N VAL A 79 -2.81 24.91 -18.14
CA VAL A 79 -2.46 25.91 -17.12
C VAL A 79 -2.99 25.45 -15.78
N VAL A 80 -2.09 25.31 -14.83
CA VAL A 80 -2.36 24.91 -13.45
C VAL A 80 -2.52 26.16 -12.59
N HIS A 81 -3.62 26.22 -11.87
CA HIS A 81 -3.98 27.31 -10.94
C HIS A 81 -4.09 26.76 -9.53
N ASP A 82 -3.98 27.64 -8.54
CA ASP A 82 -4.53 27.41 -7.21
C ASP A 82 -5.66 28.40 -6.91
N ILE A 83 -6.66 27.93 -6.15
CA ILE A 83 -7.95 28.62 -5.99
C ILE A 83 -7.89 29.77 -4.97
N GLU A 84 -6.93 29.74 -4.03
CA GLU A 84 -6.99 30.49 -2.75
C GLU A 84 -8.27 30.20 -1.93
N GLY A 85 -8.70 28.93 -1.92
CA GLY A 85 -9.95 28.49 -1.32
C GLY A 85 -10.30 27.02 -1.58
N SER A 86 -11.54 26.63 -1.25
CA SER A 86 -12.04 25.26 -1.46
C SER A 86 -12.54 25.03 -2.89
N ALA A 87 -12.54 23.77 -3.32
CA ALA A 87 -13.07 23.38 -4.63
C ALA A 87 -14.55 23.76 -4.79
N GLU A 88 -15.37 23.54 -3.77
CA GLU A 88 -16.82 23.83 -3.81
C GLU A 88 -17.11 25.32 -3.93
N ALA A 89 -16.29 26.17 -3.29
CA ALA A 89 -16.40 27.62 -3.41
C ALA A 89 -16.05 28.08 -4.82
N CYS A 90 -15.02 27.50 -5.44
CA CYS A 90 -14.65 27.77 -6.83
C CYS A 90 -15.74 27.35 -7.82
N VAL A 91 -16.29 26.14 -7.66
CA VAL A 91 -17.43 25.65 -8.46
C VAL A 91 -18.61 26.62 -8.38
N THR A 92 -18.99 27.02 -7.16
CA THR A 92 -20.08 27.98 -6.93
C THR A 92 -19.78 29.34 -7.57
N TRP A 93 -18.53 29.80 -7.49
CA TRP A 93 -18.12 31.06 -8.09
C TRP A 93 -18.27 31.04 -9.62
N PHE A 94 -17.80 29.99 -10.29
CA PHE A 94 -17.91 29.86 -11.74
C PHE A 94 -19.34 29.67 -12.25
N GLN A 95 -20.28 29.25 -11.39
CA GLN A 95 -21.72 29.22 -11.70
C GLN A 95 -22.41 30.59 -11.63
N ASN A 96 -21.76 31.58 -11.01
CA ASN A 96 -22.28 32.94 -10.95
C ASN A 96 -22.11 33.63 -12.33
N PRO A 97 -23.19 34.09 -12.99
CA PRO A 97 -23.10 34.79 -14.29
C PRO A 97 -22.32 36.11 -14.26
N ARG A 98 -21.95 36.60 -13.07
CA ARG A 98 -21.14 37.80 -12.88
C ARG A 98 -19.64 37.52 -12.67
N ALA A 99 -19.23 36.26 -12.55
CA ALA A 99 -17.84 35.90 -12.24
C ALA A 99 -16.86 36.33 -13.34
N ARG A 100 -17.26 36.24 -14.62
CA ARG A 100 -16.42 36.54 -15.79
C ARG A 100 -15.09 35.76 -15.75
N ALA A 101 -15.14 34.54 -15.22
CA ALA A 101 -14.03 33.62 -15.10
C ALA A 101 -14.56 32.17 -15.01
N SER A 102 -13.78 31.22 -15.52
CA SER A 102 -14.04 29.79 -15.42
C SER A 102 -12.76 29.02 -15.73
N SER A 103 -12.64 27.80 -15.20
CA SER A 103 -11.68 26.79 -15.67
C SER A 103 -12.40 25.63 -16.37
N HIS A 104 -11.66 24.70 -16.96
CA HIS A 104 -12.26 23.45 -17.47
C HIS A 104 -12.49 22.46 -16.35
N TYR A 105 -11.54 22.39 -15.42
CA TYR A 105 -11.60 21.48 -14.28
C TYR A 105 -11.30 22.18 -12.96
N VAL A 106 -11.86 21.63 -11.88
CA VAL A 106 -11.52 21.96 -10.50
C VAL A 106 -11.17 20.65 -9.78
N VAL A 107 -10.03 20.60 -9.11
CA VAL A 107 -9.59 19.43 -8.33
C VAL A 107 -9.64 19.77 -6.85
N SER A 108 -10.39 18.97 -6.08
CA SER A 108 -10.41 19.06 -4.62
C SER A 108 -9.17 18.38 -4.04
N GLY A 109 -8.39 19.12 -3.27
CA GLY A 109 -7.27 18.59 -2.51
C GLY A 109 -7.73 17.88 -1.24
N THR A 110 -8.95 18.16 -0.76
CA THR A 110 -9.53 17.50 0.42
C THR A 110 -10.06 16.10 0.08
N THR A 111 -10.73 15.95 -1.06
CA THR A 111 -11.43 14.69 -1.42
C THR A 111 -10.82 13.96 -2.61
N GLY A 112 -9.97 14.63 -3.39
CA GLY A 112 -9.48 14.14 -4.67
C GLY A 112 -10.52 14.17 -5.81
N THR A 113 -11.70 14.75 -5.57
CA THR A 113 -12.76 14.88 -6.57
C THR A 113 -12.31 15.79 -7.71
N VAL A 114 -12.57 15.37 -8.95
CA VAL A 114 -12.39 16.20 -10.15
C VAL A 114 -13.77 16.66 -10.61
N TYR A 115 -14.01 17.96 -10.58
CA TYR A 115 -15.18 18.57 -11.20
C TYR A 115 -14.82 19.03 -12.61
N GLN A 116 -15.70 18.80 -13.57
CA GLN A 116 -15.60 19.40 -14.90
C GLN A 116 -16.65 20.51 -15.06
N MET A 117 -16.17 21.71 -15.33
CA MET A 117 -16.93 22.95 -15.38
C MET A 117 -17.20 23.43 -16.81
N VAL A 118 -16.25 23.24 -17.71
CA VAL A 118 -16.35 23.61 -19.13
C VAL A 118 -15.85 22.44 -19.96
N LEU A 119 -16.58 22.08 -21.02
CA LEU A 119 -16.14 21.06 -21.97
C LEU A 119 -14.89 21.55 -22.71
N GLU A 120 -13.95 20.65 -22.98
CA GLU A 120 -12.67 21.01 -23.62
C GLU A 120 -12.84 21.52 -25.06
N LYS A 121 -13.99 21.26 -25.69
CA LYS A 121 -14.33 21.87 -26.99
C LYS A 121 -14.53 23.39 -26.94
N ASP A 122 -14.90 23.93 -25.77
CA ASP A 122 -15.19 25.35 -25.51
C ASP A 122 -14.02 26.03 -24.81
N VAL A 123 -13.94 27.36 -24.84
CA VAL A 123 -12.82 28.12 -24.27
C VAL A 123 -13.19 28.71 -22.91
N ALA A 124 -12.63 28.17 -21.83
CA ALA A 124 -12.75 28.73 -20.49
C ALA A 124 -11.92 30.03 -20.32
N TRP A 125 -12.34 30.92 -19.43
CA TRP A 125 -11.65 32.19 -19.14
C TRP A 125 -10.88 32.12 -17.81
N HIS A 126 -9.64 31.61 -17.84
CA HIS A 126 -8.83 31.39 -16.62
C HIS A 126 -7.48 32.12 -16.62
N ALA A 127 -6.79 32.22 -17.76
CA ALA A 127 -5.39 32.65 -17.83
C ALA A 127 -5.19 34.18 -17.78
N GLY A 128 -6.26 34.97 -17.94
CA GLY A 128 -6.12 36.43 -18.05
C GLY A 128 -5.31 36.89 -19.28
N GLU A 129 -5.12 36.01 -20.26
CA GLU A 129 -4.49 36.25 -21.55
C GLU A 129 -5.28 35.44 -22.59
N ARG A 130 -5.68 36.08 -23.71
CA ARG A 130 -6.66 35.53 -24.65
C ARG A 130 -6.11 34.36 -25.46
N THR A 131 -4.88 34.46 -25.95
CA THR A 131 -4.18 33.39 -26.67
C THR A 131 -4.05 32.14 -25.81
N TYR A 132 -3.66 32.29 -24.54
CA TYR A 132 -3.55 31.17 -23.61
C TYR A 132 -4.91 30.58 -23.26
N ASN A 133 -5.96 31.39 -23.04
CA ASN A 133 -7.31 30.84 -22.89
C ASN A 133 -7.72 30.00 -24.11
N ASN A 134 -7.52 30.51 -25.33
CA ASN A 134 -7.89 29.82 -26.57
C ASN A 134 -7.17 28.47 -26.73
N HIS A 135 -5.90 28.41 -26.36
CA HIS A 135 -5.00 27.28 -26.63
C HIS A 135 -4.66 26.43 -25.42
N SER A 136 -5.38 26.57 -24.29
CA SER A 136 -5.10 25.77 -23.11
C SER A 136 -6.33 25.19 -22.41
N ILE A 137 -6.06 24.20 -21.58
CA ILE A 137 -6.97 23.69 -20.57
C ILE A 137 -6.56 24.25 -19.20
N GLY A 138 -7.36 25.16 -18.64
CA GLY A 138 -7.21 25.60 -17.25
C GLY A 138 -7.73 24.60 -16.23
N ILE A 139 -6.95 24.34 -15.17
CA ILE A 139 -7.28 23.48 -14.04
C ILE A 139 -7.05 24.25 -12.74
N GLU A 140 -8.10 24.36 -11.94
CA GLU A 140 -8.10 25.00 -10.62
C GLU A 140 -7.90 23.95 -9.53
N ASN A 141 -6.96 24.19 -8.62
CA ASN A 141 -6.64 23.24 -7.55
C ASN A 141 -6.89 23.87 -6.18
N GLU A 142 -7.66 23.18 -5.35
CA GLU A 142 -7.92 23.61 -3.98
C GLU A 142 -6.63 23.77 -3.17
N GLY A 143 -6.50 24.92 -2.51
CA GLY A 143 -5.31 25.27 -1.74
C GLY A 143 -5.08 26.77 -1.65
N TYR A 144 -3.89 27.13 -1.18
CA TYR A 144 -3.43 28.51 -1.00
C TYR A 144 -1.94 28.58 -1.38
N ALA A 145 -1.60 29.38 -2.39
CA ALA A 145 -0.25 29.44 -3.00
C ALA A 145 0.88 29.65 -1.99
N TYR A 146 0.61 30.45 -0.96
CA TYR A 146 1.59 30.89 0.05
C TYR A 146 1.37 30.27 1.43
N ARG A 147 0.70 29.11 1.53
CA ARG A 147 0.61 28.32 2.77
C ARG A 147 1.08 26.88 2.52
N PRO A 148 2.02 26.36 3.32
CA PRO A 148 2.45 24.98 3.17
C PRO A 148 1.35 24.00 3.60
N GLY A 149 1.38 22.78 3.06
CA GLY A 149 0.57 21.65 3.52
C GLY A 149 -0.77 21.43 2.80
N PHE A 150 -1.08 22.22 1.76
CA PHE A 150 -2.30 22.03 0.95
C PHE A 150 -2.12 21.11 -0.25
N PHE A 151 -0.88 21.00 -0.77
CA PHE A 151 -0.60 20.24 -1.98
C PHE A 151 0.07 18.91 -1.60
N ASP A 152 -0.74 17.88 -1.38
CA ASP A 152 -0.30 16.55 -1.00
C ASP A 152 -0.78 15.48 -2.00
N ALA A 153 -0.66 14.20 -1.64
CA ALA A 153 -1.07 13.08 -2.50
C ALA A 153 -2.57 13.09 -2.83
N ASN A 154 -3.44 13.60 -1.95
CA ASN A 154 -4.88 13.68 -2.20
C ASN A 154 -5.21 14.64 -3.35
N LEU A 155 -4.37 15.67 -3.56
CA LEU A 155 -4.47 16.57 -4.71
C LEU A 155 -3.68 16.04 -5.92
N TYR A 156 -2.40 15.73 -5.74
CA TYR A 156 -1.50 15.45 -6.87
C TYR A 156 -1.85 14.17 -7.61
N GLU A 157 -2.33 13.12 -6.93
CA GLU A 157 -2.66 11.87 -7.60
C GLU A 157 -3.85 12.00 -8.57
N PRO A 158 -5.02 12.56 -8.18
CA PRO A 158 -6.11 12.79 -9.12
C PRO A 158 -5.75 13.83 -10.19
N LEU A 159 -5.01 14.89 -9.83
CA LEU A 159 -4.54 15.85 -10.82
C LEU A 159 -3.64 15.19 -11.87
N ALA A 160 -2.69 14.34 -11.46
CA ALA A 160 -1.81 13.65 -12.38
C ALA A 160 -2.58 12.69 -13.31
N ARG A 161 -3.61 11.98 -12.81
CA ARG A 161 -4.50 11.17 -13.66
C ARG A 161 -5.23 12.02 -14.70
N LEU A 162 -5.79 13.16 -14.27
CA LEU A 162 -6.44 14.11 -15.16
C LEU A 162 -5.48 14.64 -16.23
N LEU A 163 -4.27 15.06 -15.83
CA LEU A 163 -3.25 15.54 -16.77
C LEU A 163 -2.80 14.46 -17.75
N ARG A 164 -2.59 13.21 -17.30
CA ARG A 164 -2.25 12.09 -18.18
C ARG A 164 -3.33 11.84 -19.23
N ASP A 165 -4.59 11.92 -18.82
CA ASP A 165 -5.73 11.74 -19.71
C ASP A 165 -5.91 12.90 -20.71
N ILE A 166 -5.81 14.15 -20.27
CA ILE A 166 -5.83 15.33 -21.15
C ILE A 166 -4.68 15.27 -22.17
N THR A 167 -3.47 14.98 -21.71
CA THR A 167 -2.28 14.91 -22.59
C THR A 167 -2.39 13.78 -23.60
N ASN A 168 -2.97 12.63 -23.24
CA ASN A 168 -3.29 11.57 -24.19
C ASN A 168 -4.36 12.01 -25.20
N ARG A 169 -5.45 12.64 -24.73
CA ARG A 169 -6.58 13.06 -25.58
C ARG A 169 -6.16 14.09 -26.63
N TRP A 170 -5.32 15.04 -26.24
CA TRP A 170 -4.86 16.14 -27.09
C TRP A 170 -3.46 15.93 -27.68
N ASN A 171 -2.84 14.77 -27.44
CA ASN A 171 -1.50 14.44 -27.90
C ASN A 171 -0.45 15.51 -27.50
N LEU A 172 -0.47 15.91 -26.22
CA LEU A 172 0.46 16.89 -25.66
C LEU A 172 1.64 16.20 -24.97
N PRO A 173 2.87 16.72 -25.14
CA PRO A 173 4.00 16.32 -24.32
C PRO A 173 3.77 16.56 -22.82
N ARG A 174 4.27 15.64 -21.98
CA ARG A 174 4.20 15.73 -20.51
C ARG A 174 5.45 16.39 -19.95
N ASP A 175 5.61 17.67 -20.25
CA ASP A 175 6.74 18.50 -19.82
C ASP A 175 6.27 19.88 -19.31
N ARG A 176 7.25 20.68 -18.87
CA ARG A 176 7.04 22.03 -18.32
C ARG A 176 6.80 23.10 -19.37
N GLU A 177 7.03 22.82 -20.65
CA GLU A 177 6.71 23.74 -21.75
C GLU A 177 5.22 23.67 -22.10
N HIS A 178 4.58 22.52 -21.84
CA HIS A 178 3.17 22.28 -22.12
C HIS A 178 2.28 22.31 -20.87
N ILE A 179 2.82 22.02 -19.70
CA ILE A 179 2.12 22.05 -18.42
C ILE A 179 2.81 23.07 -17.50
N PHE A 180 2.18 24.23 -17.29
CA PHE A 180 2.75 25.35 -16.53
C PHE A 180 1.75 26.05 -15.61
N GLY A 181 2.26 26.83 -14.67
CA GLY A 181 1.47 27.58 -13.70
C GLY A 181 0.91 28.88 -14.29
N HIS A 182 -0.12 29.43 -13.68
CA HIS A 182 -0.67 30.73 -14.10
C HIS A 182 0.39 31.85 -14.00
N ASN A 183 1.25 31.79 -13.00
CA ASN A 183 2.40 32.67 -12.81
C ASN A 183 3.40 32.68 -13.97
N GLU A 184 3.35 31.72 -14.89
CA GLU A 184 4.20 31.63 -16.08
C GLU A 184 3.50 32.12 -17.36
N VAL A 185 2.21 32.47 -17.28
CA VAL A 185 1.46 33.04 -18.41
C VAL A 185 1.93 34.48 -18.66
N PRO A 186 2.38 34.85 -19.88
CA PRO A 186 2.76 36.22 -20.22
C PRO A 186 1.64 37.24 -19.97
N ASN A 187 2.02 38.43 -19.50
CA ASN A 187 1.09 39.54 -19.37
C ASN A 187 0.83 40.20 -20.74
N PRO A 188 -0.43 40.31 -21.21
CA PRO A 188 -0.74 40.85 -22.54
C PRO A 188 -0.49 42.35 -22.69
N SER A 189 -0.31 43.09 -21.59
CA SER A 189 -0.16 44.55 -21.59
C SER A 189 1.19 45.02 -21.05
N ARG A 190 2.03 44.11 -20.52
CA ARG A 190 3.32 44.41 -19.91
C ARG A 190 4.35 43.37 -20.35
N PRO A 191 5.03 43.58 -21.49
CA PRO A 191 6.07 42.67 -21.97
C PRO A 191 7.13 42.41 -20.89
N GLY A 192 7.49 41.14 -20.71
CA GLY A 192 8.44 40.71 -19.68
C GLY A 192 7.85 40.51 -18.28
N SER A 193 6.54 40.77 -18.09
CA SER A 193 5.81 40.38 -16.88
C SER A 193 4.95 39.14 -17.14
N PHE A 194 4.61 38.41 -16.07
CA PHE A 194 3.86 37.14 -16.13
C PHE A 194 2.67 37.15 -15.15
N GLY A 195 1.93 36.04 -15.06
CA GLY A 195 0.68 35.96 -14.29
C GLY A 195 -0.57 36.43 -15.05
N GLY A 196 -0.53 36.44 -16.38
CA GLY A 196 -1.56 37.03 -17.22
C GLY A 196 -1.78 38.53 -16.92
N TYR A 197 -2.92 39.08 -17.34
CA TYR A 197 -3.23 40.51 -17.14
C TYR A 197 -3.18 40.95 -15.67
N GLY A 198 -3.57 40.05 -14.75
CA GLY A 198 -3.66 40.34 -13.31
C GLY A 198 -2.33 40.29 -12.56
N GLY A 199 -1.26 39.75 -13.15
CA GLY A 199 0.00 39.53 -12.42
C GLY A 199 -0.10 38.44 -11.35
N HIS A 200 -0.88 37.40 -11.65
CA HIS A 200 -1.09 36.24 -10.79
C HIS A 200 0.21 35.50 -10.44
N THR A 201 0.24 34.91 -9.25
CA THR A 201 1.41 34.22 -8.70
C THR A 201 1.17 32.74 -8.41
N ASP A 202 -0.06 32.26 -8.58
CA ASP A 202 -0.45 30.87 -8.41
C ASP A 202 0.23 29.96 -9.47
N PRO A 203 0.54 28.69 -9.13
CA PRO A 203 0.20 27.97 -7.90
C PRO A 203 1.14 28.23 -6.69
N GLY A 204 2.06 29.20 -6.81
CA GLY A 204 2.91 29.65 -5.71
C GLY A 204 4.10 28.74 -5.38
N PRO A 205 4.92 29.14 -4.39
CA PRO A 205 6.21 28.49 -4.09
C PRO A 205 6.08 27.12 -3.42
N TYR A 206 4.92 26.78 -2.85
CA TYR A 206 4.70 25.48 -2.22
C TYR A 206 4.23 24.41 -3.20
N TRP A 207 3.93 24.79 -4.45
CA TRP A 207 3.64 23.84 -5.52
C TRP A 207 4.89 23.06 -5.90
N ASP A 208 4.85 21.75 -5.71
CA ASP A 208 5.93 20.83 -6.00
C ASP A 208 5.77 20.26 -7.41
N TRP A 209 6.31 21.01 -8.37
CA TRP A 209 6.39 20.58 -9.76
C TRP A 209 7.13 19.25 -9.94
N HIS A 210 8.11 18.94 -9.10
CA HIS A 210 8.84 17.68 -9.21
C HIS A 210 7.94 16.49 -8.87
N THR A 211 7.21 16.57 -7.76
CA THR A 211 6.25 15.53 -7.36
C THR A 211 5.15 15.36 -8.42
N LEU A 212 4.55 16.46 -8.88
CA LEU A 212 3.51 16.39 -9.92
C LEU A 212 4.04 15.80 -11.22
N MET A 213 5.17 16.30 -11.74
CA MET A 213 5.71 15.82 -13.01
C MET A 213 6.19 14.37 -12.92
N THR A 214 6.70 13.94 -11.76
CA THR A 214 6.99 12.51 -11.52
C THR A 214 5.73 11.67 -11.66
N LEU A 215 4.62 12.07 -11.03
CA LEU A 215 3.34 11.35 -11.15
C LEU A 215 2.78 11.41 -12.57
N VAL A 216 2.89 12.54 -13.26
CA VAL A 216 2.37 12.69 -14.64
C VAL A 216 3.15 11.82 -15.61
N ARG A 217 4.46 11.67 -15.43
CA ARG A 217 5.34 10.91 -16.33
C ARG A 217 5.52 9.44 -15.94
N ASN A 218 5.10 9.03 -14.75
CA ASN A 218 5.25 7.66 -14.26
C ASN A 218 3.89 7.07 -13.88
N ASP A 219 3.55 5.93 -14.46
CA ASP A 219 2.40 5.12 -14.06
C ASP A 219 2.68 3.65 -14.38
N GLY A 220 1.94 2.74 -13.76
CA GLY A 220 2.09 1.32 -14.03
C GLY A 220 0.79 0.54 -13.94
N GLU A 221 0.67 -0.51 -14.71
CA GLU A 221 -0.45 -1.47 -14.67
C GLU A 221 0.03 -2.75 -13.99
N LEU A 222 -0.69 -3.22 -12.97
CA LEU A 222 -0.36 -4.49 -12.31
C LEU A 222 -0.70 -5.65 -13.23
N ILE A 223 0.31 -6.42 -13.63
CA ILE A 223 0.13 -7.64 -14.42
C ILE A 223 -0.15 -8.83 -13.50
N GLY A 224 0.54 -8.93 -12.37
CA GLY A 224 0.29 -9.97 -11.38
C GLY A 224 1.37 -10.09 -10.32
N HIS A 225 1.15 -10.98 -9.34
CA HIS A 225 2.12 -11.28 -8.29
C HIS A 225 2.04 -12.74 -7.82
N THR A 226 3.12 -13.23 -7.21
CA THR A 226 3.23 -14.57 -6.62
C THR A 226 3.33 -14.55 -5.09
N ILE A 227 3.05 -13.40 -4.46
CA ILE A 227 3.02 -13.27 -3.00
C ILE A 227 2.13 -14.35 -2.37
N THR A 228 2.73 -15.17 -1.50
CA THR A 228 2.05 -16.30 -0.85
C THR A 228 0.86 -15.86 0.01
N LYS A 229 -0.11 -16.76 0.20
CA LYS A 229 -1.23 -16.57 1.14
C LYS A 229 -0.94 -17.13 2.54
N ILE A 230 -0.03 -18.09 2.65
CA ILE A 230 0.33 -18.75 3.91
C ILE A 230 1.85 -18.78 4.01
N ILE A 231 2.36 -18.49 5.19
CA ILE A 231 3.77 -18.62 5.52
C ILE A 231 3.91 -19.07 6.97
N HIS A 232 4.91 -19.90 7.25
CA HIS A 232 5.20 -20.33 8.61
C HIS A 232 6.34 -19.52 9.24
N PRO A 233 6.40 -19.40 10.58
CA PRO A 233 7.53 -18.80 11.26
C PRO A 233 8.87 -19.31 10.76
N GLY A 234 9.79 -18.40 10.47
CA GLY A 234 11.14 -18.70 9.99
C GLY A 234 11.23 -19.25 8.56
N GLU A 235 10.10 -19.51 7.90
CA GLU A 235 10.07 -19.91 6.50
C GLU A 235 10.49 -18.76 5.59
N ILE A 236 11.10 -19.10 4.46
CA ILE A 236 11.53 -18.14 3.44
C ILE A 236 10.83 -18.52 2.15
N LEU A 237 9.90 -17.68 1.71
CA LEU A 237 9.13 -17.92 0.48
C LEU A 237 9.42 -16.83 -0.54
N PRO A 238 9.82 -17.20 -1.79
CA PRO A 238 10.03 -16.23 -2.84
C PRO A 238 8.72 -15.58 -3.26
N ALA A 239 8.79 -14.32 -3.67
CA ALA A 239 7.67 -13.57 -4.20
C ALA A 239 8.14 -12.68 -5.36
N THR A 240 7.26 -12.52 -6.34
CA THR A 240 7.43 -11.62 -7.48
C THR A 240 6.20 -10.74 -7.63
N VAL A 241 6.42 -9.53 -8.14
CA VAL A 241 5.37 -8.63 -8.60
C VAL A 241 5.78 -8.10 -9.97
N THR A 242 4.88 -8.15 -10.95
CA THR A 242 5.13 -7.66 -12.31
C THR A 242 4.18 -6.51 -12.62
N PHE A 243 4.73 -5.42 -13.13
CA PHE A 243 3.97 -4.30 -13.67
C PHE A 243 4.37 -4.03 -15.11
N LYS A 244 3.42 -3.55 -15.91
CA LYS A 244 3.71 -2.91 -17.19
C LYS A 244 3.94 -1.41 -16.98
N ASN A 245 5.00 -0.86 -17.55
CA ASN A 245 5.26 0.58 -17.54
C ASN A 245 4.29 1.27 -18.51
N THR A 246 3.39 2.10 -17.97
CA THR A 246 2.42 2.87 -18.76
C THR A 246 2.72 4.37 -18.74
N GLY A 247 3.85 4.76 -18.15
CA GLY A 247 4.37 6.12 -18.16
C GLY A 247 5.30 6.39 -19.35
N ASP A 248 5.93 7.55 -19.30
CA ASP A 248 6.85 8.05 -20.32
C ASP A 248 8.32 7.81 -19.91
N ASP A 249 8.59 7.74 -18.60
CA ASP A 249 9.93 7.58 -18.07
C ASP A 249 10.34 6.09 -18.01
N VAL A 250 11.61 5.83 -18.31
CA VAL A 250 12.23 4.53 -18.08
C VAL A 250 12.32 4.25 -16.58
N TRP A 251 11.93 3.04 -16.17
CA TRP A 251 12.15 2.59 -14.81
C TRP A 251 13.56 2.06 -14.66
N VAL A 252 14.45 2.90 -14.13
CA VAL A 252 15.84 2.55 -13.92
C VAL A 252 15.97 1.50 -12.82
N ALA A 253 16.66 0.40 -13.11
CA ALA A 253 16.96 -0.64 -12.15
C ALA A 253 18.17 -0.26 -11.27
N ASN A 254 18.09 -0.57 -9.97
CA ASN A 254 19.22 -0.55 -9.04
C ASN A 254 19.40 -1.89 -8.33
N ASN A 255 20.04 -2.84 -9.01
CA ASN A 255 20.34 -4.16 -8.44
C ASN A 255 21.62 -4.17 -7.58
N SER A 256 22.38 -3.07 -7.55
CA SER A 256 23.62 -2.96 -6.79
C SER A 256 23.39 -2.80 -5.28
N GLY A 257 22.19 -2.34 -4.89
CA GLY A 257 21.85 -1.99 -3.51
C GLY A 257 22.67 -0.82 -2.94
N ARG A 258 23.44 -0.11 -3.78
CA ARG A 258 24.24 1.06 -3.43
C ARG A 258 23.83 2.26 -4.29
N GLU A 259 24.20 3.46 -3.85
CA GLU A 259 24.11 4.64 -4.71
C GLU A 259 25.08 4.49 -5.88
N ASP A 260 24.55 4.62 -7.09
CA ASP A 260 25.29 4.58 -8.35
C ASP A 260 25.09 5.95 -9.04
N PRO A 261 26.17 6.71 -9.30
CA PRO A 261 26.07 7.99 -10.00
C PRO A 261 25.36 7.90 -11.36
N SER A 262 25.48 6.78 -12.08
CA SER A 262 24.79 6.58 -13.36
C SER A 262 23.27 6.45 -13.22
N ILE A 263 22.78 6.08 -12.04
CA ILE A 263 21.34 6.04 -11.74
C ILE A 263 20.82 7.45 -11.45
N VAL A 264 21.64 8.29 -10.82
CA VAL A 264 21.32 9.69 -10.56
C VAL A 264 21.15 10.46 -11.86
N GLU A 265 22.06 10.28 -12.82
CA GLU A 265 21.99 10.91 -14.14
C GLU A 265 20.77 10.46 -14.96
N ARG A 266 20.28 9.24 -14.72
CA ARG A 266 19.07 8.68 -15.35
C ARG A 266 17.78 9.01 -14.59
N GLY A 267 17.82 9.97 -13.65
CA GLY A 267 16.65 10.47 -12.94
C GLY A 267 16.18 9.62 -11.76
N GLY A 268 16.99 8.66 -11.30
CA GLY A 268 16.72 7.86 -10.11
C GLY A 268 16.01 6.52 -10.37
N ALA A 269 16.11 5.61 -9.41
CA ALA A 269 15.61 4.24 -9.55
C ALA A 269 14.12 4.11 -9.20
N VAL A 270 13.49 3.05 -9.71
CA VAL A 270 12.14 2.64 -9.33
C VAL A 270 12.21 1.39 -8.47
N TYR A 271 11.50 1.43 -7.35
CA TYR A 271 11.43 0.36 -6.38
C TYR A 271 10.00 -0.08 -6.11
N LEU A 272 9.85 -1.30 -5.62
CA LEU A 272 8.63 -1.77 -4.97
C LEU A 272 8.71 -1.42 -3.47
N GLY A 273 8.10 -0.31 -3.10
CA GLY A 273 8.07 0.19 -1.72
C GLY A 273 6.91 -0.39 -0.92
N THR A 274 7.10 -0.55 0.38
CA THR A 274 6.01 -0.87 1.33
C THR A 274 5.03 0.29 1.45
N TRP A 275 3.76 -0.03 1.68
CA TRP A 275 2.66 0.92 1.67
C TRP A 275 1.74 0.79 2.88
N ASN A 276 0.99 1.87 3.14
CA ASN A 276 -0.02 2.01 4.19
C ASN A 276 0.48 1.77 5.64
N PRO A 277 1.16 2.75 6.26
CA PRO A 277 1.63 4.01 5.67
C PRO A 277 2.85 3.78 4.77
N ARG A 278 3.10 4.74 3.88
CA ARG A 278 4.24 4.72 2.96
C ARG A 278 5.56 4.51 3.71
N GLY A 279 6.39 3.59 3.22
CA GLY A 279 7.75 3.39 3.72
C GLY A 279 7.81 2.75 5.11
N ARG A 280 6.75 2.06 5.53
CA ARG A 280 6.72 1.34 6.80
C ARG A 280 7.68 0.14 6.81
N ARG A 281 8.10 -0.28 8.00
CA ARG A 281 8.82 -1.55 8.12
C ARG A 281 7.91 -2.73 7.80
N SER A 282 8.29 -3.58 6.85
CA SER A 282 7.57 -4.83 6.60
C SER A 282 7.75 -5.82 7.76
N PRO A 283 6.70 -6.50 8.23
CA PRO A 283 6.82 -7.59 9.21
C PRO A 283 7.52 -8.83 8.63
N PHE A 284 7.58 -8.95 7.30
CA PHE A 284 8.26 -10.04 6.59
C PHE A 284 9.71 -9.70 6.22
N PHE A 285 10.23 -8.59 6.72
CA PHE A 285 11.52 -8.06 6.32
C PHE A 285 12.71 -8.90 6.79
N SER A 286 13.67 -9.08 5.89
CA SER A 286 15.03 -9.53 6.17
C SER A 286 16.01 -8.84 5.22
N TYR A 287 17.14 -8.34 5.74
CA TYR A 287 18.21 -7.72 4.93
C TYR A 287 18.80 -8.65 3.87
N LYS A 288 18.59 -9.97 4.00
CA LYS A 288 19.04 -10.95 3.01
C LYS A 288 18.12 -11.02 1.78
N TYR A 289 16.85 -10.66 1.95
CA TYR A 289 15.80 -10.95 0.98
C TYR A 289 15.03 -9.71 0.48
N MET A 290 15.23 -8.57 1.13
CA MET A 290 14.66 -7.29 0.76
C MET A 290 15.74 -6.20 0.81
N THR A 291 15.62 -5.20 -0.06
CA THR A 291 16.60 -4.09 -0.17
C THR A 291 16.69 -3.28 1.12
N SER A 292 15.57 -3.02 1.79
CA SER A 292 15.53 -2.31 3.07
C SER A 292 14.24 -2.67 3.84
N PRO A 293 14.10 -2.25 5.11
CA PRO A 293 12.86 -2.46 5.87
C PRO A 293 11.60 -1.95 5.15
N ALA A 294 11.76 -0.94 4.30
CA ALA A 294 10.68 -0.25 3.62
C ALA A 294 10.62 -0.53 2.11
N VAL A 295 11.59 -1.27 1.56
CA VAL A 295 11.73 -1.52 0.12
C VAL A 295 11.94 -3.00 -0.12
N ALA A 296 11.00 -3.62 -0.83
CA ALA A 296 11.05 -5.03 -1.16
C ALA A 296 12.16 -5.33 -2.16
N SER A 297 12.12 -4.67 -3.31
CA SER A 297 13.10 -4.89 -4.38
C SER A 297 13.14 -3.72 -5.35
N SER A 298 14.21 -3.69 -6.16
CA SER A 298 14.26 -2.94 -7.42
C SER A 298 13.70 -3.81 -8.56
N VAL A 299 13.49 -3.21 -9.73
CA VAL A 299 13.30 -3.97 -10.96
C VAL A 299 14.49 -4.90 -11.20
N VAL A 300 14.25 -6.20 -11.38
CA VAL A 300 15.31 -7.22 -11.57
C VAL A 300 15.53 -7.62 -13.03
N THR A 301 14.63 -7.21 -13.94
CA THR A 301 14.71 -7.49 -15.38
C THR A 301 15.61 -6.52 -16.15
N GLY A 302 16.26 -5.58 -15.46
CA GLY A 302 16.93 -4.43 -16.08
C GLY A 302 16.02 -3.21 -16.13
N ASP A 303 16.47 -2.16 -16.82
CA ASP A 303 15.66 -0.96 -17.03
C ASP A 303 14.35 -1.32 -17.76
N THR A 304 13.22 -0.76 -17.33
CA THR A 304 11.90 -1.02 -17.96
C THR A 304 11.47 0.18 -18.79
N GLU A 305 11.54 0.01 -20.11
CA GLU A 305 11.07 0.99 -21.09
C GLU A 305 9.54 1.19 -21.03
N PRO A 306 9.02 2.36 -21.46
CA PRO A 306 7.60 2.55 -21.69
C PRO A 306 6.97 1.41 -22.52
N GLY A 307 5.87 0.85 -22.04
CA GLY A 307 5.17 -0.28 -22.64
C GLY A 307 5.71 -1.67 -22.29
N ALA A 308 6.91 -1.78 -21.69
CA ALA A 308 7.51 -3.04 -21.29
C ALA A 308 7.06 -3.49 -19.88
N GLU A 309 7.32 -4.76 -19.55
CA GLU A 309 7.06 -5.32 -18.23
C GLU A 309 8.32 -5.32 -17.36
N GLY A 310 8.19 -4.78 -16.15
CA GLY A 310 9.21 -4.79 -15.11
C GLY A 310 8.81 -5.76 -13.99
N GLN A 311 9.70 -6.68 -13.65
CA GLN A 311 9.49 -7.60 -12.52
C GLN A 311 10.31 -7.19 -11.31
N PHE A 312 9.71 -7.31 -10.13
CA PHE A 312 10.32 -7.08 -8.83
C PHE A 312 10.33 -8.41 -8.07
N SER A 313 11.50 -8.88 -7.65
CA SER A 313 11.67 -10.19 -7.00
C SER A 313 12.29 -10.03 -5.62
N PHE A 314 11.69 -10.67 -4.61
CA PHE A 314 12.11 -10.64 -3.21
C PHE A 314 11.74 -11.95 -2.52
N SER A 315 12.02 -12.07 -1.21
CA SER A 315 11.45 -13.17 -0.41
C SER A 315 10.90 -12.66 0.91
N LEU A 316 9.78 -13.24 1.31
CA LEU A 316 9.16 -12.99 2.61
C LEU A 316 9.83 -13.89 3.64
N TYR A 317 10.18 -13.32 4.79
CA TYR A 317 10.62 -14.05 5.95
C TYR A 317 9.47 -14.18 6.95
N GLY A 318 9.04 -15.41 7.23
CA GLY A 318 7.90 -15.68 8.10
C GLY A 318 8.13 -15.16 9.52
N PRO A 319 7.33 -14.20 10.02
CA PRO A 319 7.52 -13.67 11.36
C PRO A 319 7.17 -14.74 12.41
N ARG A 320 7.72 -14.58 13.61
CA ARG A 320 7.48 -15.53 14.71
C ARG A 320 6.04 -15.54 15.21
N LYS A 321 5.39 -14.37 15.22
CA LYS A 321 4.04 -14.20 15.72
C LYS A 321 3.02 -14.65 14.66
N PRO A 322 2.20 -15.68 14.92
CA PRO A 322 1.12 -16.08 14.02
C PRO A 322 0.03 -15.02 13.93
N GLY A 323 -0.71 -15.05 12.83
CA GLY A 323 -1.85 -14.15 12.61
C GLY A 323 -1.99 -13.71 11.15
N LYS A 324 -3.09 -13.01 10.87
CA LYS A 324 -3.32 -12.39 9.57
C LYS A 324 -2.57 -11.07 9.48
N VAL A 325 -1.87 -10.87 8.36
CA VAL A 325 -1.16 -9.64 8.04
C VAL A 325 -1.60 -9.18 6.66
N VAL A 326 -1.93 -7.90 6.53
CA VAL A 326 -2.14 -7.27 5.24
C VAL A 326 -0.85 -6.56 4.86
N GLU A 327 -0.16 -7.07 3.85
CA GLU A 327 1.03 -6.44 3.29
C GLU A 327 0.64 -5.65 2.04
N GLU A 328 1.06 -4.40 1.97
CA GLU A 328 0.77 -3.54 0.82
C GLU A 328 2.08 -3.03 0.22
N PHE A 329 2.14 -3.02 -1.10
CA PHE A 329 3.28 -2.51 -1.87
C PHE A 329 2.82 -1.54 -2.95
N ARG A 330 3.69 -0.61 -3.31
CA ARG A 330 3.44 0.36 -4.39
C ARG A 330 4.75 0.74 -5.08
N LEU A 331 4.68 0.99 -6.39
CA LEU A 331 5.82 1.52 -7.14
C LEU A 331 6.23 2.86 -6.54
N THR A 332 7.53 3.06 -6.36
CA THR A 332 8.11 4.27 -5.78
C THR A 332 9.32 4.70 -6.58
N LYS A 333 9.24 5.87 -7.20
CA LYS A 333 10.39 6.55 -7.82
C LYS A 333 11.20 7.18 -6.70
N VAL A 334 12.49 6.90 -6.65
CA VAL A 334 13.44 7.55 -5.74
C VAL A 334 14.32 8.45 -6.61
N PRO A 335 13.95 9.73 -6.75
CA PRO A 335 14.72 10.68 -7.52
C PRO A 335 16.02 11.05 -6.78
N PRO A 336 16.99 11.67 -7.47
CA PRO A 336 18.15 12.24 -6.82
C PRO A 336 17.78 13.31 -5.79
N MET A 337 18.62 13.44 -4.76
CA MET A 337 18.53 14.55 -3.82
C MET A 337 18.57 15.91 -4.56
N PRO A 338 17.81 16.92 -4.11
CA PRO A 338 17.09 16.98 -2.83
C PRO A 338 15.63 16.47 -2.89
N HIS A 339 15.21 15.87 -4.00
CA HIS A 339 13.80 15.53 -4.19
C HIS A 339 13.37 14.33 -3.35
N ALA A 340 12.17 14.41 -2.79
CA ALA A 340 11.58 13.30 -2.05
C ALA A 340 11.13 12.20 -3.02
N ALA A 341 11.18 10.95 -2.57
CA ALA A 341 10.61 9.85 -3.33
C ALA A 341 9.11 10.06 -3.59
N VAL A 342 8.59 9.48 -4.66
CA VAL A 342 7.19 9.64 -5.09
C VAL A 342 6.62 8.26 -5.41
N ALA A 343 5.50 7.92 -4.75
CA ALA A 343 4.82 6.65 -5.01
C ALA A 343 3.76 6.82 -6.10
N PHE A 344 3.66 5.86 -7.01
CA PHE A 344 2.81 5.92 -8.20
C PHE A 344 2.24 4.55 -8.55
N GLY A 345 1.33 4.50 -9.53
CA GLY A 345 0.64 3.27 -9.92
C GLY A 345 -0.30 2.71 -8.83
N PRO A 346 -0.87 1.52 -9.07
CA PRO A 346 -1.80 0.89 -8.16
C PRO A 346 -1.10 0.27 -6.96
N VAL A 347 -1.85 0.12 -5.86
CA VAL A 347 -1.41 -0.59 -4.66
C VAL A 347 -1.61 -2.09 -4.85
N VAL A 348 -0.57 -2.87 -4.57
CA VAL A 348 -0.62 -4.33 -4.49
C VAL A 348 -0.91 -4.72 -3.05
N LYS A 349 -2.09 -5.31 -2.81
CA LYS A 349 -2.51 -5.76 -1.48
C LYS A 349 -2.44 -7.28 -1.39
N ALA A 350 -1.69 -7.79 -0.41
CA ALA A 350 -1.55 -9.21 -0.13
C ALA A 350 -2.02 -9.52 1.30
N GLU A 351 -3.02 -10.40 1.42
CA GLU A 351 -3.45 -10.95 2.70
C GLU A 351 -2.69 -12.24 2.98
N ILE A 352 -1.83 -12.21 4.00
CA ILE A 352 -0.92 -13.30 4.33
C ILE A 352 -1.25 -13.81 5.72
N LEU A 353 -1.54 -15.11 5.81
CA LEU A 353 -1.73 -15.80 7.08
C LEU A 353 -0.42 -16.41 7.54
N VAL A 354 0.06 -15.96 8.69
CA VAL A 354 1.19 -16.58 9.38
C VAL A 354 0.65 -17.70 10.25
N GLU A 355 0.87 -18.94 9.83
CA GLU A 355 0.41 -20.13 10.56
C GLU A 355 1.55 -20.78 11.33
N PRO A 356 1.33 -21.26 12.57
CA PRO A 356 2.33 -22.11 13.21
C PRO A 356 2.56 -23.37 12.37
N TRP A 357 3.75 -23.94 12.44
CA TRP A 357 4.02 -25.23 11.85
C TRP A 357 3.19 -26.32 12.54
N LEU A 358 2.76 -27.29 11.76
CA LEU A 358 2.14 -28.53 12.21
C LEU A 358 3.04 -29.70 11.81
N VAL A 359 3.68 -30.33 12.80
CA VAL A 359 4.59 -31.46 12.57
C VAL A 359 4.04 -32.70 13.26
N ASP A 360 3.51 -33.61 12.45
CA ASP A 360 2.90 -34.85 12.92
C ASP A 360 3.85 -36.03 12.77
N ALA A 361 3.75 -37.00 13.68
CA ALA A 361 4.27 -38.35 13.47
C ALA A 361 3.26 -39.38 13.95
N SER A 362 3.03 -40.41 13.13
CA SER A 362 2.07 -41.48 13.42
C SER A 362 2.78 -42.80 13.69
N ALA A 363 2.15 -43.66 14.49
CA ALA A 363 2.61 -45.01 14.78
C ALA A 363 2.53 -45.96 13.58
N VAL A 364 1.82 -45.60 12.51
CA VAL A 364 1.68 -46.42 11.29
C VAL A 364 2.33 -45.78 10.06
N LYS A 365 3.01 -44.65 10.22
CA LYS A 365 3.75 -43.94 9.17
C LYS A 365 5.16 -43.59 9.67
N ASP A 366 5.94 -42.91 8.84
CA ASP A 366 7.16 -42.20 9.24
C ASP A 366 8.27 -43.06 9.88
N GLY A 367 8.32 -44.35 9.54
CA GLY A 367 9.36 -45.26 10.03
C GLY A 367 9.26 -45.59 11.52
N PHE A 368 8.08 -45.46 12.13
CA PHE A 368 7.83 -45.90 13.50
C PHE A 368 8.15 -47.39 13.66
N LYS A 369 9.14 -47.70 14.49
CA LYS A 369 9.62 -49.07 14.75
C LYS A 369 9.32 -49.45 16.20
N PRO A 370 8.15 -50.07 16.45
CA PRO A 370 7.80 -50.54 17.78
C PRO A 370 8.78 -51.62 18.25
N LYS A 371 9.07 -51.63 19.55
CA LYS A 371 9.91 -52.67 20.18
C LYS A 371 9.08 -53.91 20.51
N ASP A 372 9.76 -55.00 20.85
CA ASP A 372 9.12 -56.27 21.19
C ASP A 372 8.04 -56.11 22.27
N GLY A 373 6.87 -56.71 22.01
CA GLY A 373 5.69 -56.68 22.89
C GLY A 373 4.65 -55.60 22.55
N TRP A 374 4.90 -54.75 21.56
CA TRP A 374 3.90 -53.83 21.00
C TRP A 374 3.22 -54.46 19.78
N ASN A 375 1.89 -54.55 19.82
CA ASN A 375 1.09 -55.27 18.82
C ASN A 375 0.32 -54.28 17.94
N PRO A 376 0.34 -54.45 16.60
CA PRO A 376 -0.40 -53.56 15.70
C PRO A 376 -1.91 -53.78 15.83
N LYS A 377 -2.70 -52.71 15.63
CA LYS A 377 -4.15 -52.75 15.45
C LYS A 377 -4.63 -51.50 14.71
N GLY A 378 -4.98 -51.65 13.43
CA GLY A 378 -5.48 -50.53 12.63
C GLY A 378 -4.46 -49.38 12.55
N SER A 379 -4.83 -48.21 13.08
CA SER A 379 -4.00 -46.99 13.11
C SER A 379 -3.02 -46.90 14.28
N TYR A 380 -2.99 -47.87 15.20
CA TYR A 380 -2.21 -47.78 16.43
C TYR A 380 -1.49 -49.09 16.79
N PHE A 381 -0.56 -48.98 17.74
CA PHE A 381 0.06 -50.10 18.44
C PHE A 381 -0.40 -50.16 19.89
N TRP A 382 -0.48 -51.36 20.45
CA TRP A 382 -0.94 -51.56 21.82
C TRP A 382 -0.10 -52.57 22.59
N ARG A 383 -0.02 -52.39 23.90
CA ARG A 383 0.66 -53.30 24.83
C ARG A 383 -0.03 -53.29 26.20
N LYS A 384 -0.01 -54.41 26.92
CA LYS A 384 -0.43 -54.45 28.34
C LYS A 384 0.61 -53.72 29.21
N THR A 385 0.17 -52.93 30.18
CA THR A 385 1.08 -52.24 31.09
C THR A 385 1.98 -53.21 31.85
N GLY A 386 3.27 -52.90 31.92
CA GLY A 386 4.28 -53.71 32.60
C GLY A 386 5.69 -53.36 32.15
N ALA A 387 6.69 -54.09 32.65
CA ALA A 387 8.09 -53.86 32.26
C ALA A 387 8.27 -54.05 30.75
N GLY A 388 9.01 -53.14 30.12
CA GLY A 388 9.29 -53.18 28.70
C GLY A 388 9.82 -51.87 28.16
N GLU A 389 10.48 -51.95 27.01
CA GLU A 389 11.01 -50.79 26.32
C GLU A 389 9.90 -49.83 25.85
N PRO A 390 10.09 -48.51 26.02
CA PRO A 390 9.17 -47.50 25.49
C PRO A 390 9.22 -47.47 23.95
N VAL A 391 8.14 -46.99 23.35
CA VAL A 391 8.15 -46.57 21.94
C VAL A 391 8.48 -45.09 21.84
N ALA A 392 9.02 -44.67 20.70
CA ALA A 392 9.43 -43.30 20.48
C ALA A 392 9.00 -42.80 19.10
N TRP A 393 8.56 -41.56 19.05
CA TRP A 393 8.44 -40.78 17.83
C TRP A 393 9.53 -39.72 17.82
N THR A 394 10.19 -39.55 16.68
CA THR A 394 11.15 -38.47 16.45
C THR A 394 10.71 -37.69 15.23
N VAL A 395 10.52 -36.39 15.39
CA VAL A 395 10.23 -35.45 14.29
C VAL A 395 11.37 -34.46 14.14
N THR A 396 11.48 -33.80 12.98
CA THR A 396 12.42 -32.69 12.78
C THR A 396 11.65 -31.38 12.89
N LEU A 397 11.93 -30.59 13.93
CA LEU A 397 11.39 -29.24 14.07
C LEU A 397 12.17 -28.27 13.17
N PRO A 398 11.49 -27.45 12.35
CA PRO A 398 12.14 -26.56 11.38
C PRO A 398 12.87 -25.38 12.04
N MET A 399 12.54 -25.04 13.29
CA MET A 399 13.18 -23.92 14.00
C MET A 399 13.09 -24.02 15.52
N ALA A 400 13.91 -23.21 16.19
CA ALA A 400 13.88 -23.01 17.64
C ALA A 400 12.63 -22.24 18.11
N GLY A 401 12.13 -22.59 19.29
CA GLY A 401 11.06 -21.87 19.99
C GLY A 401 10.31 -22.76 20.97
N ALA A 402 9.18 -22.26 21.47
CA ALA A 402 8.27 -23.05 22.30
C ALA A 402 7.22 -23.76 21.41
N TRP A 403 6.99 -25.04 21.66
CA TRP A 403 6.09 -25.88 20.86
C TRP A 403 5.05 -26.52 21.77
N ASP A 404 3.79 -26.42 21.38
CA ASP A 404 2.74 -27.22 22.01
C ASP A 404 2.80 -28.64 21.46
N VAL A 405 2.94 -29.61 22.36
CA VAL A 405 3.06 -31.03 22.03
C VAL A 405 1.75 -31.71 22.38
N TYR A 406 1.25 -32.53 21.46
CA TYR A 406 0.01 -33.26 21.60
C TYR A 406 0.26 -34.76 21.36
N ALA A 407 -0.61 -35.58 21.93
CA ALA A 407 -0.70 -37.00 21.61
C ALA A 407 -2.14 -37.37 21.25
N GLN A 408 -2.28 -38.34 20.35
CA GLN A 408 -3.55 -38.95 19.97
C GLN A 408 -3.53 -40.43 20.34
N TRP A 409 -4.71 -40.96 20.66
CA TRP A 409 -4.94 -42.39 20.88
C TRP A 409 -6.43 -42.74 20.66
N SER A 410 -6.67 -44.02 20.43
CA SER A 410 -8.01 -44.61 20.34
C SER A 410 -8.51 -44.98 21.75
N PRO A 411 -9.50 -44.25 22.31
CA PRO A 411 -9.95 -44.44 23.68
C PRO A 411 -10.67 -45.79 23.88
N GLY A 412 -10.75 -46.24 25.13
CA GLY A 412 -11.48 -47.47 25.48
C GLY A 412 -11.47 -47.79 26.98
N THR A 413 -12.49 -48.51 27.45
CA THR A 413 -12.65 -48.82 28.89
C THR A 413 -11.53 -49.70 29.46
N ASN A 414 -10.84 -50.46 28.61
CA ASN A 414 -9.71 -51.33 28.98
C ASN A 414 -8.33 -50.65 28.86
N ARG A 415 -8.26 -49.34 28.60
CA ARG A 415 -6.99 -48.62 28.50
C ARG A 415 -6.45 -48.23 29.87
N THR A 416 -5.15 -47.96 29.93
CA THR A 416 -4.53 -47.44 31.14
C THR A 416 -5.05 -46.02 31.47
N ALA A 417 -5.29 -45.77 32.75
CA ALA A 417 -5.66 -44.44 33.25
C ALA A 417 -4.45 -43.51 33.45
N LYS A 418 -3.22 -44.02 33.30
CA LYS A 418 -1.97 -43.28 33.51
C LYS A 418 -0.90 -43.71 32.51
N ALA A 419 -1.16 -43.53 31.22
CA ALA A 419 -0.13 -43.66 30.18
C ALA A 419 0.92 -42.55 30.36
N GLN A 420 2.20 -42.89 30.34
CA GLN A 420 3.27 -41.91 30.61
C GLN A 420 4.03 -41.52 29.33
N TYR A 421 3.84 -40.28 28.88
CA TYR A 421 4.59 -39.70 27.78
C TYR A 421 5.82 -38.94 28.31
N GLU A 422 7.02 -39.32 27.89
CA GLU A 422 8.27 -38.57 28.15
C GLU A 422 8.54 -37.64 26.97
N VAL A 423 8.43 -36.33 27.17
CA VAL A 423 8.84 -35.32 26.19
C VAL A 423 10.27 -34.90 26.50
N THR A 424 11.17 -35.04 25.52
CA THR A 424 12.54 -34.51 25.62
C THR A 424 12.58 -33.12 24.97
N SER A 425 12.98 -32.12 25.75
CA SER A 425 13.11 -30.71 25.32
C SER A 425 14.46 -30.14 25.76
N SER A 426 14.73 -28.88 25.45
CA SER A 426 15.91 -28.16 25.96
C SER A 426 15.94 -28.03 27.49
N GLU A 427 14.78 -28.11 28.13
CA GLU A 427 14.62 -28.01 29.58
C GLU A 427 14.86 -29.35 30.28
N GLY A 428 15.13 -30.41 29.51
CA GLY A 428 15.31 -31.77 29.99
C GLY A 428 14.15 -32.68 29.61
N LYS A 429 13.99 -33.77 30.36
CA LYS A 429 12.94 -34.76 30.13
C LYS A 429 11.79 -34.53 31.10
N LYS A 430 10.57 -34.51 30.58
CA LYS A 430 9.35 -34.38 31.40
C LYS A 430 8.39 -35.53 31.12
N LEU A 431 7.96 -36.19 32.19
CA LEU A 431 6.90 -37.20 32.13
C LEU A 431 5.53 -36.54 32.26
N VAL A 432 4.62 -36.87 31.35
CA VAL A 432 3.25 -36.37 31.29
C VAL A 432 2.30 -37.58 31.35
N PRO A 433 1.65 -37.81 32.51
CA PRO A 433 0.65 -38.87 32.63
C PRO A 433 -0.67 -38.43 31.99
N VAL A 434 -1.29 -39.30 31.18
CA VAL A 434 -2.62 -39.07 30.58
C VAL A 434 -3.53 -40.29 30.74
N ASP A 435 -4.84 -40.05 30.76
CA ASP A 435 -5.86 -41.10 30.81
C ASP A 435 -6.31 -41.49 29.40
N GLN A 436 -5.91 -42.69 28.95
CA GLN A 436 -6.25 -43.18 27.62
C GLN A 436 -7.64 -43.83 27.52
N ARG A 437 -8.40 -43.87 28.62
CA ARG A 437 -9.79 -44.34 28.60
C ARG A 437 -10.72 -43.32 27.95
N THR A 438 -10.32 -42.05 27.99
CA THR A 438 -11.05 -40.90 27.49
C THR A 438 -10.21 -40.15 26.44
N GLY A 439 -10.81 -39.19 25.74
CA GLY A 439 -10.13 -38.35 24.75
C GLY A 439 -10.80 -38.41 23.37
N SER A 440 -10.78 -37.29 22.65
CA SER A 440 -11.30 -37.17 21.28
C SER A 440 -10.31 -36.37 20.42
N GLY A 441 -9.43 -37.06 19.70
CA GLY A 441 -8.41 -36.43 18.86
C GLY A 441 -7.11 -36.11 19.60
N TRP A 442 -6.57 -34.90 19.38
CA TRP A 442 -5.28 -34.46 19.90
C TRP A 442 -5.40 -33.93 21.34
N THR A 443 -4.76 -34.60 22.28
CA THR A 443 -4.69 -34.17 23.69
C THR A 443 -3.38 -33.44 23.96
N HIS A 444 -3.45 -32.23 24.53
CA HIS A 444 -2.28 -31.41 24.85
C HIS A 444 -1.45 -32.04 25.99
N LEU A 445 -0.18 -32.33 25.72
CA LEU A 445 0.78 -32.80 26.71
C LEU A 445 1.50 -31.64 27.43
N GLY A 446 1.55 -30.47 26.79
CA GLY A 446 2.15 -29.26 27.33
C GLY A 446 2.93 -28.48 26.29
N ARG A 447 3.49 -27.36 26.73
CA ARG A 447 4.40 -26.50 25.95
C ARG A 447 5.84 -26.78 26.34
N PHE A 448 6.72 -26.91 25.35
CA PHE A 448 8.11 -27.30 25.53
C PHE A 448 9.05 -26.45 24.68
N ARG A 449 10.17 -26.02 25.26
CA ARG A 449 11.16 -25.20 24.56
C ARG A 449 12.22 -26.05 23.86
N TYR A 450 12.56 -25.65 22.63
CA TYR A 450 13.65 -26.20 21.83
C TYR A 450 14.55 -25.06 21.35
N ASP A 451 15.85 -25.12 21.66
CA ASP A 451 16.76 -24.00 21.38
C ASP A 451 17.32 -23.97 19.95
N LYS A 452 17.06 -25.02 19.16
CA LYS A 452 17.49 -25.11 17.75
C LYS A 452 16.51 -25.91 16.92
N ALA A 453 16.56 -25.69 15.60
CA ALA A 453 15.99 -26.63 14.64
C ALA A 453 16.64 -28.01 14.80
N GLY A 454 15.89 -29.08 14.56
CA GLY A 454 16.43 -30.44 14.61
C GLY A 454 15.48 -31.45 15.25
N PRO A 455 16.00 -32.64 15.61
CA PRO A 455 15.18 -33.74 16.08
C PRO A 455 14.53 -33.43 17.46
N ALA A 456 13.25 -33.72 17.59
CA ALA A 456 12.49 -33.70 18.83
C ALA A 456 11.86 -35.08 19.06
N THR A 457 12.01 -35.62 20.27
CA THR A 457 11.56 -36.98 20.60
C THR A 457 10.51 -36.97 21.71
N VAL A 458 9.43 -37.72 21.47
CA VAL A 458 8.45 -38.09 22.48
C VAL A 458 8.49 -39.61 22.64
N ARG A 459 8.65 -40.10 23.88
CA ARG A 459 8.55 -41.52 24.20
C ARG A 459 7.26 -41.82 24.93
N LEU A 460 6.69 -43.01 24.71
CA LEU A 460 5.58 -43.54 25.48
C LEU A 460 6.04 -44.77 26.24
N SER A 461 6.00 -44.69 27.57
CA SER A 461 6.33 -45.79 28.46
C SER A 461 5.32 -46.92 28.35
N SER A 462 5.81 -48.16 28.50
CA SER A 462 4.95 -49.33 28.70
C SER A 462 4.48 -49.48 30.16
N MET A 463 5.01 -48.66 31.07
CA MET A 463 4.62 -48.60 32.49
C MET A 463 3.43 -47.65 32.70
N GLY A 464 2.59 -47.93 33.69
CA GLY A 464 1.41 -47.11 34.01
C GLY A 464 0.45 -47.81 34.97
N ALA A 465 -0.73 -47.23 35.18
CA ALA A 465 -1.82 -47.91 35.90
C ALA A 465 -2.27 -49.16 35.11
N PRO A 466 -2.69 -50.26 35.75
CA PRO A 466 -3.08 -51.48 35.06
C PRO A 466 -4.04 -51.24 33.88
N GLY A 467 -3.71 -51.77 32.70
CA GLY A 467 -4.55 -51.66 31.50
C GLY A 467 -3.76 -51.87 30.20
N ILE A 468 -4.33 -51.39 29.10
CA ILE A 468 -3.68 -51.36 27.78
C ILE A 468 -3.17 -49.94 27.47
N VAL A 469 -1.90 -49.82 27.10
CA VAL A 469 -1.30 -48.58 26.57
C VAL A 469 -1.42 -48.58 25.05
N ILE A 470 -1.80 -47.44 24.48
CA ILE A 470 -1.99 -47.21 23.05
C ILE A 470 -0.98 -46.19 22.54
N ALA A 471 -0.24 -46.54 21.49
CA ALA A 471 0.66 -45.66 20.75
C ALA A 471 0.05 -45.39 19.37
N GLU A 472 -0.39 -44.17 19.11
CA GLU A 472 -1.05 -43.82 17.83
C GLU A 472 -0.39 -42.64 17.12
N GLY A 473 -0.21 -41.49 17.78
CA GLY A 473 0.50 -40.38 17.15
C GLY A 473 0.83 -39.23 18.09
N ILE A 474 1.73 -38.39 17.63
CA ILE A 474 2.13 -37.14 18.27
C ILE A 474 2.06 -35.98 17.26
N ARG A 475 1.85 -34.77 17.78
CA ARG A 475 1.82 -33.54 17.00
C ARG A 475 2.58 -32.44 17.73
N PHE A 476 3.40 -31.71 17.01
CA PHE A 476 4.04 -30.48 17.45
C PHE A 476 3.40 -29.29 16.72
N VAL A 477 3.00 -28.27 17.47
CA VAL A 477 2.43 -27.02 16.93
C VAL A 477 3.27 -25.84 17.39
N GLY A 478 3.85 -25.07 16.45
CA GLY A 478 4.66 -23.91 16.81
C GLY A 478 5.67 -23.44 15.76
N PRO A 479 6.70 -22.66 16.15
CA PRO A 479 6.87 -22.14 17.50
C PRO A 479 5.77 -21.13 17.86
N ILE A 480 5.47 -21.03 19.13
CA ILE A 480 4.52 -20.08 19.72
C ILE A 480 5.33 -19.17 20.64
N GLU A 481 5.10 -17.85 20.56
CA GLU A 481 5.72 -16.87 21.46
C GLU A 481 5.02 -16.80 22.82
#